data_AF-A0A4Q5XEQ7-F1
#
_entry.id   AF-A0A4Q5XEQ7-F1
#
_cell.length_a   1.000
_cell.length_b   1.000
_cell.length_c   1.000
_cell.angle_alpha   90.00
_cell.angle_beta   90.00
_cell.angle_gamma   90.00
#
_symmetry.space_group_name_H-M   'P 1'
#
loop_
_entity.id
_entity.type
_entity.pdbx_description
1 polymer ?
#
loop_
_entity_poly.entity_id
_entity_poly.type
_entity_poly.pdbx_seq_one_letter_code
_entity_poly.pdbx_strand_id
1 'polypeptide(L)' 'MTTAAPVADLANKTVTFAGTTYAIQALGDDSYTVLVAGVPVGRIVLSFGAANGVPEGDAISEDDLTAVGEAWFAAIG' A
#
# COMPACT_ATOMS: atom_id res chain seq x y z
N MET A 1 15.27 8.59 13.22
CA MET A 1 13.85 8.95 13.35
C MET A 1 13.07 7.65 13.41
N THR A 2 12.15 7.48 14.36
CA THR A 2 11.27 6.29 14.40
C THR A 2 10.23 6.46 13.30
N THR A 3 10.43 5.80 12.16
CA THR A 3 9.42 5.71 11.10
C THR A 3 8.21 4.99 11.70
N ALA A 4 7.07 5.66 11.78
CA ALA A 4 5.85 5.07 12.33
C ALA A 4 5.39 3.90 11.45
N ALA A 5 4.97 2.78 12.05
CA ALA A 5 4.49 1.63 11.29
C ALA A 5 3.26 2.00 10.43
N PRO A 6 3.13 1.45 9.21
CA PRO A 6 1.93 1.63 8.40
C PRO A 6 0.69 1.07 9.13
N VAL A 7 -0.44 1.77 9.04
CA VAL A 7 -1.69 1.38 9.70
C VAL A 7 -2.77 1.16 8.64
N ALA A 8 -3.25 -0.07 8.53
CA ALA A 8 -4.35 -0.42 7.63
C ALA A 8 -5.72 -0.16 8.27
N ASP A 9 -6.64 0.37 7.48
CA ASP A 9 -8.05 0.56 7.80
C ASP A 9 -8.90 -0.12 6.72
N LEU A 10 -9.40 -1.31 7.05
CA LEU A 10 -10.18 -2.13 6.12
C LEU A 10 -11.58 -1.58 5.85
N ALA A 11 -12.13 -0.78 6.78
CA ALA A 11 -13.46 -0.19 6.64
C ALA A 11 -13.42 0.94 5.62
N ASN A 12 -12.36 1.76 5.64
CA ASN A 12 -12.16 2.86 4.70
C ASN A 12 -11.33 2.47 3.47
N LYS A 13 -10.79 1.25 3.42
CA LYS A 13 -9.90 0.77 2.35
C LYS A 13 -8.67 1.67 2.19
N THR A 14 -8.02 1.98 3.31
CA THR A 14 -6.83 2.83 3.31
C THR A 14 -5.68 2.22 4.11
N VAL A 15 -4.47 2.70 3.82
CA VAL A 15 -3.29 2.53 4.68
C VAL A 15 -2.70 3.90 4.94
N THR A 16 -2.40 4.23 6.20
CA THR A 16 -1.72 5.47 6.55
C THR A 16 -0.27 5.20 6.92
N PHE A 17 0.66 5.87 6.26
CA PHE A 17 2.09 5.69 6.46
C PHE A 17 2.86 6.98 6.13
N ALA A 18 3.88 7.30 6.93
CA ALA A 18 4.71 8.51 6.77
C ALA A 18 3.91 9.83 6.62
N GLY A 19 2.75 9.92 7.27
CA GLY A 19 1.87 11.11 7.21
C GLY A 19 0.97 11.18 5.97
N THR A 20 1.02 10.18 5.09
CA THR A 20 0.18 10.08 3.90
C THR A 20 -0.85 8.97 4.07
N THR A 21 -2.10 9.23 3.68
CA THR A 21 -3.15 8.23 3.61
C THR A 21 -3.31 7.78 2.16
N TYR A 22 -3.07 6.49 1.93
CA TYR A 22 -3.19 5.84 0.65
C TYR A 22 -4.52 5.12 0.55
N ALA A 23 -5.27 5.36 -0.51
CA ALA A 23 -6.45 4.56 -0.83
C ALA A 23 -6.02 3.28 -1.54
N ILE A 24 -6.58 2.15 -1.14
CA ILE A 24 -6.29 0.82 -1.69
C ILE A 24 -7.49 0.35 -2.48
N GLN A 25 -7.31 0.12 -3.77
CA GLN A 25 -8.37 -0.32 -4.68
C GLN A 25 -7.99 -1.63 -5.35
N ALA A 26 -8.87 -2.62 -5.26
CA ALA A 26 -8.64 -3.93 -5.84
C ALA A 26 -8.60 -3.87 -7.37
N LEU A 27 -7.62 -4.58 -7.95
CA LEU A 27 -7.51 -4.89 -9.38
C LEU A 27 -7.77 -6.38 -9.66
N GLY A 28 -7.48 -7.22 -8.67
CA GLY A 28 -7.73 -8.66 -8.65
C GLY A 28 -7.51 -9.21 -7.24
N ASP A 29 -7.48 -10.53 -7.09
CA ASP A 29 -7.42 -11.18 -5.77
C ASP A 29 -6.15 -10.79 -4.98
N ASP A 30 -5.00 -10.76 -5.64
CA ASP A 30 -3.69 -10.49 -5.02
C ASP A 30 -3.06 -9.16 -5.48
N SER A 31 -3.84 -8.29 -6.13
CA SER A 31 -3.30 -7.08 -6.76
C SER A 31 -4.21 -5.88 -6.53
N TYR A 32 -3.60 -4.79 -6.03
CA TYR A 32 -4.30 -3.55 -5.72
C TYR A 32 -3.55 -2.36 -6.29
N THR A 33 -4.28 -1.37 -6.80
CA THR A 33 -3.73 -0.04 -7.08
C THR A 33 -3.76 0.79 -5.80
N VAL A 34 -2.72 1.60 -5.63
CA VAL A 34 -2.54 2.48 -4.48
C VAL A 34 -2.66 3.91 -4.98
N LEU A 35 -3.53 4.70 -4.35
CA LEU A 35 -3.83 6.07 -4.78
C LEU A 35 -3.55 7.09 -3.68
N VAL A 36 -3.10 8.27 -4.09
CA VAL A 36 -3.06 9.48 -3.24
C VAL A 36 -3.99 10.51 -3.86
N ALA A 37 -4.97 10.98 -3.10
CA ALA A 37 -5.99 11.92 -3.58
C ALA A 37 -6.67 11.49 -4.90
N GLY A 38 -6.87 10.18 -5.10
CA GLY A 38 -7.49 9.61 -6.30
C GLY A 38 -6.56 9.44 -7.51
N VAL A 39 -5.27 9.78 -7.38
CA VAL A 39 -4.25 9.58 -8.41
C VAL A 39 -3.44 8.32 -8.10
N PRO A 40 -3.31 7.35 -9.02
CA PRO A 40 -2.45 6.18 -8.83
C PRO A 40 -0.99 6.59 -8.60
N VAL A 41 -0.38 6.04 -7.56
CA VAL A 41 1.04 6.22 -7.22
C VAL A 41 1.83 4.91 -7.29
N GLY A 42 1.14 3.78 -7.49
CA GLY A 42 1.75 2.47 -7.58
C GLY A 42 0.74 1.34 -7.44
N ARG A 43 1.27 0.13 -7.33
CA ARG A 43 0.53 -1.10 -7.08
C ARG A 43 1.18 -1.89 -5.97
N ILE A 44 0.37 -2.65 -5.24
CA ILE A 44 0.83 -3.66 -4.28
C ILE A 44 0.36 -5.02 -4.76
N VAL A 45 1.27 -5.99 -4.77
CA VAL A 45 0.99 -7.36 -5.25
C VAL A 45 1.48 -8.36 -4.20
N LEU A 46 0.63 -9.31 -3.84
CA LEU A 46 1.03 -10.45 -3.01
C LEU A 46 1.61 -11.52 -3.93
N SER A 47 2.86 -11.90 -3.69
CA SER A 47 3.54 -12.95 -4.46
C SER A 47 4.35 -13.82 -3.53
N PHE A 48 4.15 -15.14 -3.63
CA PHE A 48 4.84 -16.14 -2.80
C PHE A 48 4.78 -15.85 -1.28
N GLY A 49 3.67 -15.27 -0.81
CA GLY A 49 3.48 -14.93 0.61
C GLY A 49 4.15 -13.63 1.06
N ALA A 50 4.66 -12.82 0.13
CA ALA A 50 5.28 -11.52 0.41
C ALA A 50 4.63 -10.40 -0.40
N ALA A 51 4.47 -9.24 0.24
CA ALA A 51 4.01 -8.03 -0.43
C ALA A 51 5.14 -7.46 -1.30
N ASN A 52 4.79 -6.97 -2.49
CA ASN A 52 5.71 -6.26 -3.38
C ASN A 52 5.07 -4.93 -3.77
N GLY A 53 5.73 -3.82 -3.43
CA GLY A 53 5.39 -2.49 -3.92
C GLY A 53 5.95 -2.29 -5.32
N VAL A 54 5.13 -1.77 -6.24
CA VAL A 54 5.55 -1.38 -7.59
C VAL A 54 5.19 0.09 -7.78
N PRO A 55 6.13 1.03 -7.52
CA PRO A 55 5.87 2.45 -7.66
C PRO A 55 5.57 2.85 -9.11
N GLU A 56 4.71 3.85 -9.27
CA GLU A 56 4.48 4.52 -10.54
C GLU A 56 5.07 5.94 -10.46
N GLY A 57 6.24 6.13 -11.09
CA GLY A 57 7.00 7.38 -11.02
C GLY A 57 7.68 7.58 -9.67
N ASP A 58 7.79 8.85 -9.23
CA ASP A 58 8.58 9.26 -8.06
C ASP A 58 7.71 9.66 -6.84
N ALA A 59 6.42 9.35 -6.86
CA ALA A 59 5.47 9.77 -5.81
C ALA A 59 5.66 9.01 -4.48
N ILE A 60 6.21 7.81 -4.53
CA ILE A 60 6.50 6.94 -3.38
C ILE A 60 7.69 6.03 -3.72
N SER A 61 8.52 5.70 -2.74
CA SER A 61 9.60 4.73 -2.93
C SER A 61 9.07 3.29 -2.98
N GLU A 62 9.86 2.38 -3.57
CA GLU A 62 9.53 0.94 -3.55
C GLU A 62 9.43 0.40 -2.13
N ASP A 63 10.35 0.79 -1.25
CA ASP A 63 10.38 0.38 0.15
C ASP A 63 9.13 0.85 0.91
N ASP A 64 8.74 2.12 0.76
CA ASP A 64 7.56 2.66 1.43
C ASP A 64 6.27 2.04 0.90
N LEU A 65 6.18 1.81 -0.41
CA LEU A 65 5.04 1.16 -1.02
C LEU A 65 4.95 -0.32 -0.63
N THR A 66 6.09 -0.98 -0.46
CA THR A 66 6.16 -2.35 0.05
C THR A 66 5.67 -2.39 1.49
N ALA A 67 6.08 -1.46 2.35
CA ALA A 67 5.58 -1.36 3.72
C ALA A 67 4.06 -1.14 3.77
N VAL A 68 3.52 -0.30 2.88
CA VAL A 68 2.07 -0.13 2.69
C VAL A 68 1.41 -1.46 2.31
N GLY A 69 2.01 -2.21 1.37
CA GLY A 69 1.55 -3.52 0.95
C GLY A 69 1.55 -4.54 2.09
N GLU A 70 2.65 -4.64 2.85
CA GLU A 70 2.77 -5.56 3.99
C GLU A 70 1.67 -5.34 5.02
N ALA A 71 1.40 -4.08 5.38
CA ALA A 71 0.34 -3.76 6.33
C ALA A 71 -1.06 -4.08 5.77
N TRP A 72 -1.29 -3.86 4.48
CA TRP A 72 -2.56 -4.21 3.84
C TRP A 72 -2.80 -5.72 3.83
N PHE A 73 -1.83 -6.49 3.33
CA PHE A 73 -1.94 -7.95 3.23
C PHE A 73 -2.03 -8.62 4.60
N ALA A 74 -1.27 -8.13 5.60
CA ALA A 74 -1.39 -8.60 6.97
C ALA A 74 -2.77 -8.34 7.59
N ALA A 75 -3.46 -7.28 7.17
CA ALA A 75 -4.78 -6.94 7.68
C ALA A 75 -5.91 -7.76 7.04
N ILE A 76 -5.80 -8.12 5.76
CA ILE A 76 -6.87 -8.84 5.05
C ILE A 76 -6.84 -10.36 5.26
N GLY A 77 -5.70 -10.95 5.64
CA GLY A 77 -5.57 -12.37 5.98
C GLY A 77 -5.14 -13.26 4.82
#